data_AF-A0A973AWR5-F1
#
_entry.id   AF-A0A973AWR5-F1
#
_cell.length_a   1.000
_cell.length_b   1.000
_cell.length_c   1.000
_cell.angle_alpha   90.00
_cell.angle_beta   90.00
_cell.angle_gamma   90.00
#
_symmetry.space_group_name_H-M   'P 1'
#
loop_
_entity.id
_entity.type
_entity.pdbx_description
1 polymer ?
#
loop_
_entity_poly.entity_id
_entity_poly.type
_entity_poly.pdbx_seq_one_letter_code
_entity_poly.pdbx_strand_id
1 'polypeptide(L)'
;MAGKRVSGNHRLLLSVLAPILEGVARHVHIGGIAGVSTAARPKTLDDILQEFSQHRKLMQEELQKVIIGQDEVIEQLFAAIFTRGHCLLEGVPGLAKTLMVSTLARILDVGFKRVQFTPDLMPSDITGTNVLEEDETGRRRFRFVEGPIFTNILLADEINRTPPKTQAALLQA
;
A
#
# COMPACT_ATOMS: atom_id res chain seq x y z
N MET A 1 -25.12 -13.72 32.39
CA MET A 1 -24.88 -12.96 31.15
C MET A 1 -23.62 -12.13 31.31
N ALA A 2 -22.50 -12.57 30.74
CA ALA A 2 -21.24 -11.84 30.82
C ALA A 2 -20.92 -11.27 29.43
N GLY A 3 -21.08 -9.96 29.28
CA GLY A 3 -20.67 -9.23 28.09
C GLY A 3 -19.15 -9.33 27.93
N LYS A 4 -18.70 -10.05 26.90
CA LYS A 4 -17.30 -10.02 26.47
C LYS A 4 -17.02 -8.64 25.90
N ARG A 5 -16.26 -7.84 26.64
CA ARG A 5 -15.54 -6.68 26.13
C ARG A 5 -14.73 -7.11 24.91
N VAL A 6 -15.10 -6.59 23.74
CA VAL A 6 -14.26 -6.64 22.54
C VAL A 6 -13.05 -5.74 22.84
N SER A 7 -11.90 -6.37 23.05
CA SER A 7 -10.62 -5.67 23.20
C SER A 7 -10.37 -4.83 21.94
N GLY A 8 -10.22 -3.52 22.10
CA GLY A 8 -10.11 -2.53 21.02
C GLY A 8 -8.76 -2.57 20.27
N ASN A 9 -8.41 -3.71 19.68
CA ASN A 9 -7.28 -3.81 18.78
C ASN A 9 -7.72 -3.45 17.36
N HIS A 10 -7.36 -2.26 16.87
CA HIS A 10 -7.51 -1.93 15.46
C HIS A 10 -6.44 -2.67 14.67
N ARG A 11 -6.89 -3.58 13.81
CA ARG A 11 -6.04 -4.32 12.87
C ARG A 11 -6.13 -3.66 11.50
N LEU A 12 -4.97 -3.30 10.96
CA LEU A 12 -4.83 -2.76 9.62
C LEU A 12 -4.10 -3.78 8.76
N LEU A 13 -4.71 -4.22 7.66
CA LEU A 13 -3.98 -5.01 6.68
C LEU A 13 -3.43 -4.08 5.61
N LEU A 14 -2.13 -4.18 5.36
CA LEU A 14 -1.47 -3.58 4.23
C LEU A 14 -1.34 -4.61 3.11
N SER A 15 -1.90 -4.30 1.94
CA SER A 15 -1.74 -5.14 0.75
C SER A 15 -0.91 -4.45 -0.33
N VAL A 16 0.12 -5.16 -0.82
CA VAL A 16 1.02 -4.70 -1.90
C VAL A 16 0.65 -5.46 -3.18
N LEU A 17 -0.13 -4.85 -4.06
CA LEU A 17 -0.86 -5.58 -5.14
C LEU A 17 -0.29 -5.39 -6.56
N ALA A 18 0.74 -4.56 -6.75
CA ALA A 18 1.32 -4.28 -8.07
C ALA A 18 2.85 -4.09 -8.01
N PRO A 19 3.59 -4.25 -9.13
CA PRO A 19 5.03 -3.98 -9.14
C PRO A 19 5.29 -2.52 -8.79
N ILE A 20 5.78 -2.29 -7.57
CA ILE A 20 6.23 -0.98 -7.05
C ILE A 20 7.22 -0.30 -8.03
N LEU A 21 7.95 -1.10 -8.81
CA LEU A 21 8.96 -0.66 -9.78
C LEU A 21 8.40 0.20 -10.94
N GLU A 22 7.11 0.10 -11.29
CA GLU A 22 6.53 0.91 -12.37
C GLU A 22 6.20 2.36 -11.94
N GLY A 23 6.04 2.61 -10.64
CA GLY A 23 5.82 3.94 -10.07
C GLY A 23 7.13 4.66 -9.73
N VAL A 24 8.06 3.94 -9.08
CA VAL A 24 9.34 4.49 -8.62
C VAL A 24 10.21 5.03 -9.78
N ALA A 25 10.08 4.47 -10.98
CA ALA A 25 10.86 4.90 -12.15
C ALA A 25 10.52 6.30 -12.69
N ARG A 26 9.40 6.92 -12.28
CA ARG A 26 8.92 8.19 -12.89
C ARG A 26 9.28 9.47 -12.14
N HIS A 27 9.61 9.44 -10.85
CA HIS A 27 9.85 10.67 -10.07
C HIS A 27 11.12 10.71 -9.21
N VAL A 28 12.04 9.75 -9.36
CA VAL A 28 13.41 9.93 -8.86
C VAL A 28 14.19 10.84 -9.81
N HIS A 29 13.73 12.09 -9.96
CA HIS A 29 14.53 13.19 -10.49
C HIS A 29 15.42 13.71 -9.37
N ILE A 30 16.55 13.03 -9.15
CA ILE A 30 17.62 13.55 -8.31
C ILE A 30 18.29 14.67 -9.11
N GLY A 31 18.12 15.90 -8.63
CA GLY A 31 18.82 17.05 -9.18
C GLY A 31 20.34 16.87 -9.10
N GLY A 32 21.00 17.05 -10.24
CA GLY A 32 22.35 17.59 -10.32
C GLY A 32 23.51 16.67 -9.95
N ILE A 33 23.82 15.70 -10.80
CA ILE A 33 25.22 15.42 -11.16
C ILE A 33 25.41 15.78 -12.63
N ALA A 34 25.94 16.99 -12.84
CA ALA A 34 26.37 17.44 -14.15
C ALA A 34 27.50 16.54 -14.65
N GLY A 35 27.33 15.99 -15.86
CA GLY A 35 28.40 15.54 -16.73
C GLY A 35 29.14 14.27 -16.32
N VAL A 36 28.61 13.09 -16.70
CA VAL A 36 29.44 11.96 -17.11
C VAL A 36 28.75 11.25 -18.27
N SER A 37 29.24 11.49 -19.49
CA SER A 37 29.13 10.54 -20.59
C SER A 37 30.39 9.69 -20.56
N THR A 38 30.27 8.42 -20.19
CA THR A 38 31.19 7.33 -20.57
C THR A 38 30.49 6.00 -20.29
N ALA A 39 30.66 5.04 -21.20
CA ALA A 39 30.01 3.72 -21.20
C ALA A 39 30.03 3.07 -19.80
N ALA A 40 28.86 2.93 -19.18
CA ALA A 40 28.74 2.37 -17.85
C ALA A 40 29.14 0.89 -17.86
N ARG A 41 30.19 0.54 -17.11
CA ARG A 41 30.49 -0.85 -16.74
C ARG A 41 29.20 -1.48 -16.18
N PRO A 42 28.86 -2.73 -16.51
CA PRO A 42 27.72 -3.40 -15.90
C PRO A 42 27.87 -3.32 -14.37
N LYS A 43 26.84 -2.75 -13.70
CA LYS A 43 26.80 -2.61 -12.24
C LYS A 43 27.05 -3.98 -11.61
N THR A 44 27.96 -4.03 -10.65
CA THR A 44 28.21 -5.24 -9.87
C THR A 44 27.09 -5.42 -8.84
N LEU A 45 26.99 -6.61 -8.24
CA LEU A 45 26.04 -6.85 -7.16
C LEU A 45 26.26 -5.88 -5.98
N ASP A 46 27.52 -5.58 -5.67
CA ASP A 46 27.89 -4.65 -4.60
C ASP A 46 27.39 -3.23 -4.89
N ASP A 47 27.50 -2.76 -6.14
CA ASP A 47 26.99 -1.45 -6.56
C ASP A 47 25.46 -1.37 -6.35
N ILE A 48 24.73 -2.44 -6.72
CA ILE A 48 23.28 -2.50 -6.58
C ILE A 48 22.86 -2.51 -5.11
N LEU A 49 23.53 -3.30 -4.27
CA LEU A 49 23.25 -3.38 -2.84
C LEU A 49 23.53 -2.05 -2.13
N GLN A 50 24.61 -1.37 -2.51
CA GLN A 50 24.96 -0.06 -1.96
C GLN A 50 23.92 0.99 -2.36
N GLU A 51 23.53 1.04 -3.63
CA GLU A 51 22.49 1.92 -4.13
C GLU A 51 21.15 1.66 -3.43
N PHE A 52 20.75 0.40 -3.28
CA PHE A 52 19.53 0.02 -2.56
C PHE A 52 19.58 0.48 -1.09
N SER A 53 20.69 0.24 -0.39
CA SER A 53 20.86 0.65 1.00
C SER A 53 20.77 2.17 1.18
N GLN A 54 21.30 2.94 0.23
CA GLN A 54 21.23 4.40 0.25
C GLN A 54 19.79 4.89 0.07
N HIS A 55 19.08 4.36 -0.93
CA HIS A 55 17.67 4.72 -1.16
C HIS A 55 16.78 4.33 0.04
N ARG A 56 16.98 3.14 0.60
CA ARG A 56 16.30 2.69 1.83
C ARG A 56 16.50 3.66 2.97
N LYS A 57 17.74 4.10 3.20
CA LYS A 57 18.06 5.06 4.27
C LYS A 57 17.35 6.40 4.05
N LEU A 58 17.37 6.93 2.82
CA LEU A 58 16.66 8.17 2.49
C LEU A 58 15.16 8.04 2.74
N MET A 59 14.54 6.94 2.32
CA MET A 59 13.12 6.69 2.59
C MET A 59 12.80 6.63 4.08
N GLN A 60 13.68 5.99 4.88
CA GLN A 60 13.54 5.93 6.33
C GLN A 60 13.63 7.30 6.99
N GLU A 61 14.59 8.13 6.57
CA GLU A 61 14.77 9.51 7.06
C GLU A 61 13.54 10.37 6.75
N GLU A 62 12.98 10.29 5.52
CA GLU A 62 11.75 11.00 5.17
C GLU A 62 10.56 10.56 6.02
N LEU A 63 10.43 9.26 6.30
CA LEU A 63 9.34 8.73 7.11
C LEU A 63 9.48 9.15 8.58
N GLN A 64 10.69 9.16 9.13
CA GLN A 64 10.99 9.56 10.51
C GLN A 64 10.75 11.05 10.80
N LYS A 65 10.68 11.90 9.77
CA LYS A 65 10.27 13.31 9.94
C LYS A 65 8.82 13.44 10.42
N VAL A 66 7.97 12.47 10.07
CA VAL A 66 6.53 12.47 10.37
C VAL A 66 6.18 11.44 11.44
N ILE A 67 6.87 10.31 11.45
CA ILE A 67 6.60 9.17 12.32
C ILE A 67 7.70 9.05 13.38
N ILE A 68 7.35 9.32 14.63
CA ILE A 68 8.31 9.36 15.76
C ILE A 68 8.20 8.07 16.58
N GLY A 69 9.34 7.44 16.87
CA GLY A 69 9.45 6.34 17.83
C GLY A 69 8.84 5.01 17.37
N GLN A 70 8.81 4.75 16.05
CA GLN A 70 8.26 3.53 15.45
C GLN A 70 9.27 2.81 14.55
N ASP A 71 10.56 2.85 14.91
CA ASP A 71 11.65 2.37 14.04
C ASP A 71 11.50 0.90 13.65
N GLU A 72 11.17 0.03 14.61
CA GLU A 72 10.96 -1.40 14.35
C GLU A 72 9.78 -1.67 13.40
N VAL A 73 8.70 -0.89 13.51
CA VAL A 73 7.53 -1.03 12.65
C VAL A 73 7.86 -0.57 11.23
N ILE A 74 8.63 0.51 11.11
CA ILE A 74 9.12 1.02 9.82
C ILE A 74 10.02 -0.02 9.13
N GLU A 75 10.92 -0.66 9.87
CA GLU A 75 11.77 -1.75 9.38
C GLU A 75 10.95 -2.92 8.82
N GLN A 76 9.95 -3.38 9.58
CA GLN A 76 9.04 -4.45 9.16
C GLN A 76 8.19 -4.06 7.93
N LEU A 77 7.77 -2.80 7.87
CA LEU A 77 7.01 -2.27 6.75
C LEU A 77 7.83 -2.26 5.46
N PHE A 78 9.10 -1.82 5.52
CA PHE A 78 10.01 -1.92 4.39
C PHE A 78 10.23 -3.38 3.96
N ALA A 79 10.42 -4.29 4.91
CA ALA A 79 10.57 -5.72 4.61
C ALA A 79 9.36 -6.27 3.86
N ALA A 80 8.14 -5.95 4.30
CA ALA A 80 6.91 -6.36 3.62
C ALA A 80 6.84 -5.82 2.17
N ILE A 81 7.14 -4.54 1.99
CA ILE A 81 7.08 -3.88 0.68
C ILE A 81 8.11 -4.46 -0.30
N PHE A 82 9.36 -4.61 0.12
CA PHE A 82 10.43 -5.11 -0.75
C PHE A 82 10.29 -6.60 -1.07
N THR A 83 9.62 -7.37 -0.21
CA THR A 83 9.31 -8.79 -0.47
C THR A 83 7.96 -9.01 -1.15
N ARG A 84 7.20 -7.94 -1.44
CA ARG A 84 5.81 -8.02 -1.95
C ARG A 84 4.88 -8.80 -1.02
N GLY A 85 5.16 -8.76 0.27
CA GLY A 85 4.33 -9.35 1.30
C GLY A 85 3.21 -8.42 1.75
N HIS A 86 2.25 -9.01 2.47
CA HIS A 86 1.22 -8.28 3.20
C HIS A 86 1.63 -8.20 4.67
N CYS A 87 1.33 -7.10 5.35
CA CYS A 87 1.58 -6.99 6.78
C CYS A 87 0.31 -6.59 7.54
N LEU A 88 0.24 -7.04 8.79
CA LEU A 88 -0.87 -6.75 9.69
C LEU A 88 -0.39 -5.84 10.81
N LEU A 89 -0.80 -4.58 10.79
CA LEU A 89 -0.43 -3.59 11.79
C LEU A 89 -1.45 -3.61 12.94
N GLU A 90 -1.13 -4.35 13.99
CA GLU A 90 -1.93 -4.43 15.23
C GLU A 90 -1.47 -3.40 16.26
N GLY A 91 -2.36 -2.98 17.15
CA GLY A 91 -2.05 -1.96 18.16
C GLY A 91 -3.22 -1.02 18.44
N VAL A 92 -3.05 -0.16 19.45
CA VAL A 92 -4.09 0.78 19.91
C VAL A 92 -4.37 1.85 18.85
N PRO A 93 -5.59 2.41 18.82
CA PRO A 93 -5.89 3.53 17.92
C PRO A 93 -5.01 4.75 18.24
N GLY A 94 -4.73 5.56 17.22
CA GLY A 94 -3.94 6.78 17.36
C GLY A 94 -2.43 6.63 17.17
N LEU A 95 -1.90 5.43 16.91
CA LEU A 95 -0.46 5.19 16.65
C LEU A 95 0.00 5.55 15.23
N ALA A 96 -0.63 6.55 14.61
CA ALA A 96 -0.25 7.06 13.28
C ALA A 96 -0.12 6.00 12.16
N LYS A 97 -0.70 4.80 12.30
CA LYS A 97 -0.54 3.70 11.33
C LYS A 97 -1.00 4.08 9.91
N THR A 98 -2.14 4.76 9.82
CA THR A 98 -2.65 5.31 8.55
C THR A 98 -1.72 6.36 7.97
N LEU A 99 -1.16 7.23 8.82
CA LEU A 99 -0.21 8.26 8.41
C LEU A 99 1.11 7.65 7.94
N MET A 100 1.62 6.63 8.63
CA MET A 100 2.84 5.90 8.27
C MET A 100 2.72 5.27 6.88
N VAL A 101 1.65 4.51 6.64
CA VAL A 101 1.44 3.83 5.35
C VAL A 101 1.22 4.82 4.21
N SER A 102 0.37 5.84 4.43
CA SER A 102 0.11 6.87 3.40
C SER A 102 1.34 7.72 3.10
N THR A 103 2.16 8.05 4.10
CA THR A 103 3.43 8.78 3.91
C THR A 103 4.40 7.94 3.10
N LEU A 104 4.51 6.64 3.40
CA LEU A 104 5.37 5.75 2.64
C LEU A 104 4.93 5.60 1.17
N ALA A 105 3.62 5.49 0.92
CA ALA A 105 3.12 5.48 -0.46
C ALA A 105 3.46 6.77 -1.22
N ARG A 106 3.46 7.93 -0.55
CA ARG A 106 3.87 9.22 -1.14
C ARG A 106 5.38 9.30 -1.39
N ILE A 107 6.20 8.79 -0.47
CA ILE A 107 7.65 8.69 -0.64
C ILE A 107 8.00 7.84 -1.86
N LEU A 108 7.25 6.75 -2.08
CA LEU A 108 7.45 5.83 -3.20
C LEU A 108 6.78 6.29 -4.51
N ASP A 109 5.98 7.37 -4.48
CA ASP A 109 5.15 7.83 -5.60
C ASP A 109 4.30 6.71 -6.23
N VAL A 110 3.59 5.96 -5.38
CA VAL A 110 2.73 4.85 -5.80
C VAL A 110 1.27 5.09 -5.45
N GLY A 111 0.39 4.39 -6.16
CA GLY A 111 -1.04 4.39 -5.87
C GLY A 111 -1.31 3.94 -4.44
N PHE A 112 -2.10 4.73 -3.73
CA PHE A 112 -2.59 4.43 -2.39
C PHE A 112 -4.11 4.48 -2.37
N LYS A 113 -4.74 3.43 -1.85
CA LYS A 113 -6.17 3.44 -1.50
C LYS A 113 -6.37 2.99 -0.06
N ARG A 114 -7.44 3.46 0.57
CA ARG A 114 -7.84 3.12 1.93
C ARG A 114 -9.28 2.62 1.92
N VAL A 115 -9.55 1.54 2.65
CA VAL A 115 -10.88 0.96 2.80
C VAL A 115 -11.16 0.73 4.27
N GLN A 116 -12.32 1.21 4.73
CA GLN A 116 -12.83 0.93 6.05
C GLN A 116 -13.73 -0.30 5.99
N PHE A 117 -13.38 -1.36 6.73
CA PHE A 117 -14.16 -2.58 6.76
C PHE A 117 -15.38 -2.39 7.69
N THR A 118 -16.57 -2.58 7.14
CA THR A 118 -17.86 -2.46 7.84
C THR A 118 -18.69 -3.75 7.67
N PRO A 119 -19.60 -4.08 8.60
CA PRO A 119 -20.37 -5.33 8.53
C PRO A 119 -21.13 -5.54 7.22
N ASP A 120 -21.49 -4.46 6.54
CA ASP A 120 -22.28 -4.45 5.31
C ASP A 120 -21.43 -4.47 4.04
N LEU A 121 -20.09 -4.45 4.16
CA LEU A 121 -19.19 -4.40 3.01
C LEU A 121 -19.26 -5.71 2.21
N MET A 122 -19.58 -5.58 0.92
CA MET A 122 -19.66 -6.70 -0.02
C MET A 122 -18.30 -6.96 -0.70
N PRO A 123 -18.02 -8.20 -1.14
CA PRO A 123 -16.81 -8.50 -1.91
C PRO A 123 -16.63 -7.59 -3.14
N SER A 124 -17.71 -7.28 -3.86
CA SER A 124 -17.70 -6.40 -5.03
C SER A 124 -17.28 -4.96 -4.71
N ASP A 125 -17.48 -4.50 -3.47
CA ASP A 125 -17.05 -3.17 -3.04
C ASP A 125 -15.53 -3.10 -2.87
N ILE A 126 -14.86 -4.26 -2.78
CA ILE A 126 -13.41 -4.41 -2.69
C ILE A 126 -12.82 -4.71 -4.07
N THR A 127 -13.38 -5.71 -4.77
CA THR A 127 -12.85 -6.21 -6.04
C THR A 127 -13.35 -5.45 -7.26
N GLY A 128 -14.36 -4.58 -7.12
CA GLY A 128 -15.02 -3.92 -8.25
C GLY A 128 -16.25 -4.67 -8.76
N THR A 129 -17.01 -4.02 -9.64
CA THR A 129 -18.29 -4.51 -10.16
C THR A 129 -18.54 -4.08 -11.60
N ASN A 130 -19.37 -4.83 -12.32
CA ASN A 130 -19.84 -4.44 -13.66
C ASN A 130 -21.12 -3.62 -13.55
N VAL A 131 -21.09 -2.38 -14.03
CA VAL A 131 -22.22 -1.46 -14.07
C VAL A 131 -22.76 -1.38 -15.50
N LEU A 132 -24.09 -1.36 -15.64
CA LEU A 132 -24.74 -1.15 -16.93
C LEU A 132 -24.85 0.36 -17.18
N GLU A 133 -24.14 0.85 -18.19
CA GLU A 133 -24.23 2.23 -18.66
C GLU A 133 -25.04 2.28 -19.95
N GLU A 134 -25.82 3.35 -20.11
CA GLU A 134 -26.53 3.65 -21.35
C GLU A 134 -25.82 4.80 -22.04
N ASP A 135 -25.37 4.57 -23.28
CA ASP A 135 -24.72 5.59 -24.10
C ASP A 135 -25.75 6.62 -24.61
N GLU A 136 -25.30 7.76 -25.12
CA GLU A 136 -26.16 8.84 -25.68
C GLU A 136 -27.09 8.34 -26.81
N THR A 137 -26.79 7.18 -27.38
CA THR A 137 -27.54 6.48 -28.42
C THR A 137 -28.57 5.47 -27.91
N GLY A 138 -28.77 5.36 -26.60
CA GLY A 138 -29.70 4.40 -25.96
C GLY A 138 -29.18 2.96 -25.91
N ARG A 139 -27.91 2.73 -26.24
CA ARG A 139 -27.29 1.39 -26.21
C ARG A 139 -26.75 1.09 -24.82
N ARG A 140 -27.21 -0.01 -24.24
CA ARG A 140 -26.73 -0.53 -22.96
C ARG A 140 -25.40 -1.26 -23.12
N ARG A 141 -24.39 -0.90 -22.33
CA ARG A 141 -23.08 -1.54 -22.28
C ARG A 141 -22.69 -1.82 -20.83
N PHE A 142 -22.07 -2.96 -20.58
CA PHE A 142 -21.47 -3.24 -19.27
C PHE A 142 -20.08 -2.61 -19.20
N ARG A 143 -19.83 -1.79 -18.17
CA ARG A 143 -18.54 -1.20 -17.85
C ARG A 143 -18.07 -1.75 -16.50
N PHE A 144 -16.85 -2.25 -16.44
CA PHE A 144 -16.23 -2.62 -15.17
C PHE A 144 -15.78 -1.37 -14.41
N VAL A 145 -16.18 -1.27 -13.16
CA VAL A 145 -15.75 -0.24 -12.22
C VAL A 145 -14.80 -0.88 -11.23
N GLU A 146 -13.55 -0.45 -11.28
CA GLU A 146 -12.48 -0.96 -10.43
C GLU A 146 -12.74 -0.66 -8.94
N GLY A 147 -12.59 -1.69 -8.12
CA GLY A 147 -12.60 -1.55 -6.67
C GLY A 147 -11.31 -0.94 -6.10
N PRO A 148 -11.25 -0.78 -4.78
CA PRO A 148 -10.07 -0.25 -4.09
C PRO A 148 -8.83 -1.16 -4.14
N ILE A 149 -8.95 -2.44 -4.52
CA ILE A 149 -7.77 -3.32 -4.69
C ILE A 149 -6.88 -2.92 -5.86
N PHE A 150 -7.41 -2.17 -6.84
CA PHE A 150 -6.65 -1.69 -7.98
C PHE A 150 -5.80 -0.48 -7.55
N THR A 151 -4.70 -0.78 -6.86
CA THR A 151 -3.73 0.18 -6.33
C THR A 151 -2.42 -0.55 -6.01
N ASN A 152 -1.32 0.18 -5.79
CA ASN A 152 -0.06 -0.45 -5.37
C ASN A 152 -0.08 -0.78 -3.88
N ILE A 153 -0.63 0.13 -3.07
CA ILE A 153 -0.69 0.01 -1.61
C ILE A 153 -2.14 0.21 -1.17
N LEU A 154 -2.75 -0.84 -0.60
CA LEU A 154 -4.08 -0.79 -0.02
C LEU A 154 -4.01 -0.90 1.51
N LEU A 155 -4.53 0.10 2.21
CA LEU A 155 -4.76 0.04 3.65
C LEU A 155 -6.20 -0.38 3.95
N ALA A 156 -6.39 -1.54 4.54
CA ALA A 156 -7.69 -2.05 4.99
C ALA A 156 -7.82 -1.91 6.51
N ASP A 157 -8.62 -0.95 6.95
CA ASP A 157 -8.90 -0.67 8.37
C ASP A 157 -9.98 -1.56 8.93
N GLU A 158 -9.77 -2.12 10.13
CA GLU A 158 -10.77 -2.89 10.89
C GLU A 158 -11.26 -4.15 10.17
N ILE A 159 -10.34 -4.88 9.52
CA ILE A 159 -10.66 -6.09 8.74
C ILE A 159 -11.57 -7.10 9.46
N ASN A 160 -11.45 -7.16 10.79
CA ASN A 160 -12.24 -8.03 11.66
C ASN A 160 -13.74 -7.68 11.71
N ARG A 161 -14.19 -6.54 11.17
CA ARG A 161 -15.59 -6.08 11.21
C ARG A 161 -16.45 -6.60 10.06
N THR A 162 -15.90 -7.38 9.12
CA THR A 162 -16.64 -7.90 7.96
C THR A 162 -16.79 -9.41 7.99
N PRO A 163 -17.78 -9.98 7.28
CA PRO A 163 -17.91 -11.41 7.12
C PRO A 163 -16.65 -12.05 6.51
N PRO A 164 -16.32 -13.32 6.86
CA PRO A 164 -15.14 -14.02 6.34
C PRO A 164 -15.04 -14.04 4.81
N LYS A 165 -16.19 -14.07 4.11
CA LYS A 165 -16.24 -14.06 2.64
C LYS A 165 -15.69 -12.75 2.05
N THR A 166 -15.95 -11.61 2.69
CA THR A 166 -15.44 -10.30 2.26
C THR A 166 -13.94 -10.19 2.55
N GLN A 167 -13.48 -10.72 3.69
CA GLN A 167 -12.04 -10.79 4.01
C GLN A 167 -11.28 -11.66 3.00
N ALA A 168 -11.83 -12.82 2.65
CA ALA A 168 -11.24 -13.73 1.68
C ALA A 168 -11.11 -13.07 0.29
N ALA A 169 -12.08 -12.26 -0.13
CA ALA A 169 -12.02 -11.53 -1.40
C ALA A 169 -10.82 -10.56 -1.48
N LEU A 170 -10.43 -9.96 -0.35
CA LEU A 170 -9.22 -9.11 -0.29
C LEU A 170 -7.92 -9.94 -0.39
N LEU A 171 -7.89 -11.14 0.20
CA LEU A 171 -6.69 -11.97 0.30
C LEU A 171 -6.44 -12.85 -0.93
N GLN A 172 -7.47 -13.10 -1.74
CA GLN A 172 -7.39 -13.88 -2.97
C GLN A 172 -7.01 -13.05 -4.20
N ALA A 173 -7.06 -11.71 -4.06
CA ALA A 173 -6.79 -10.76 -5.12
C ALA A 173 -5.29 -10.64 -5.44
#